data_AF-A0AAD4ILZ4-F1
#
_entry.id   AF-A0AAD4ILZ4-F1
#
_cell.length_a   1.000
_cell.length_b   1.000
_cell.length_c   1.000
_cell.angle_alpha   90.00
_cell.angle_beta   90.00
_cell.angle_gamma   90.00
#
_symmetry.space_group_name_H-M   'P 1'
#
loop_
_entity.id
_entity.type
_entity.pdbx_description
1 polymer ?
#
loop_
_entity_poly.entity_id
_entity_poly.type
_entity_poly.pdbx_seq_one_letter_code
_entity_poly.pdbx_strand_id
1 'polypeptide(L)'
;MSSSTLMLRRFYCISAAASSPASSAASSSRNLTSHKKRLVYLGSPQVSASVLDALFTASSPPDSLFEIAAIVTQPPSGRDRGRKVMPSPVAQHALDRGFPSDLIFTPMKAGEESFLCSFKALEPELCITAAYGNILPTKFLKIPSMGTVNIHPSLLPLYRGAAPVQRALEDGVRETGVSLAYTVRQLDAGPVIACEKVEIDDQIKAPELLEFLFSQGSKLLISELPSILDGSAKTKAIPQDESRATLAPKLTPEESWLSFDQKATVLHNKVRAFAGWPGTRAKVVVIDPKSDEHNTIDLKIITTRVGDSNEIQNDRRDGVVFAKGSLIFPCGEGTTLEVLEVQLPGKKVVNAAAFWNGLRGQKTVDIRVKLDCDGCERRVKNAVKNMKGVRSVEVNRKQERVTVSGFVDAKKVLKRVKSTGKKTAELWPFIPYNLSQYPYASQAYDRRAPAGFVRNVDVALALAAPPPPHQGINYLFSDENPNACSIM
;
A
#
# COMPACT_ATOMS: atom_id res chain seq x y z
N MET A 1 54.42 32.99 15.22
CA MET A 1 55.25 32.11 16.07
C MET A 1 54.67 32.09 17.47
N SER A 2 54.67 30.90 18.09
CA SER A 2 54.20 30.55 19.45
C SER A 2 52.67 30.64 19.67
N SER A 3 51.90 29.55 19.56
CA SER A 3 51.85 28.30 20.34
C SER A 3 51.03 28.44 21.64
N SER A 4 49.91 27.70 21.65
CA SER A 4 49.23 26.97 22.74
C SER A 4 49.49 27.39 24.20
N THR A 5 48.51 27.36 25.11
CA THR A 5 47.99 26.09 25.67
C THR A 5 46.74 26.32 26.53
N LEU A 6 45.73 25.47 26.33
CA LEU A 6 44.53 25.31 27.17
C LEU A 6 44.89 24.81 28.58
N MET A 7 44.33 25.44 29.62
CA MET A 7 44.46 25.00 31.02
C MET A 7 43.26 24.14 31.44
N LEU A 8 43.52 22.89 31.81
CA LEU A 8 42.62 22.03 32.60
C LEU A 8 43.10 22.05 34.06
N ARG A 9 42.23 22.46 35.00
CA ARG A 9 42.49 22.40 36.43
C ARG A 9 41.68 21.28 37.08
N ARG A 10 42.39 20.38 37.75
CA ARG A 10 41.91 19.32 38.62
C ARG A 10 42.03 19.84 40.06
N PHE A 11 40.98 19.74 40.88
CA PHE A 11 41.14 19.90 42.33
C PHE A 11 40.45 18.76 43.08
N TYR A 12 41.28 18.04 43.83
CA TYR A 12 40.95 17.00 44.78
C TYR A 12 40.38 17.61 46.06
N CYS A 13 39.48 16.86 46.69
CA CYS A 13 38.95 17.08 48.02
C CYS A 13 40.05 17.02 49.09
N ILE A 14 39.99 17.93 50.08
CA ILE A 14 40.60 17.74 51.40
C ILE A 14 39.53 18.03 52.45
N SER A 15 39.33 17.03 53.32
CA SER A 15 38.51 17.08 54.53
C SER A 15 39.24 17.84 55.62
N ALA A 16 38.53 18.70 56.35
CA ALA A 16 39.01 19.28 57.60
C ALA A 16 37.86 19.28 58.62
N ALA A 17 38.05 18.55 59.71
CA ALA A 17 37.19 18.53 60.88
C ALA A 17 37.68 19.54 61.92
N ALA A 18 36.78 20.31 62.53
CA ALA A 18 37.00 20.94 63.83
C ALA A 18 35.66 21.33 64.51
N SER A 19 35.38 20.63 65.62
CA SER A 19 34.72 21.02 66.88
C SER A 19 33.64 22.11 66.95
N SER A 20 32.47 21.71 67.47
CA SER A 20 31.35 22.51 67.98
C SER A 20 31.69 23.36 69.22
N PRO A 21 30.84 24.34 69.57
CA PRO A 21 29.90 24.06 70.66
C PRO A 21 28.43 24.43 70.34
N ALA A 22 27.54 23.74 71.04
CA ALA A 22 26.09 23.76 70.86
C ALA A 22 25.45 25.10 71.24
N SER A 23 24.49 25.54 70.42
CA SER A 23 23.30 26.24 70.91
C SER A 23 22.11 25.90 70.01
N SER A 24 21.03 25.53 70.67
CA SER A 24 19.83 24.90 70.13
C SER A 24 18.87 25.92 69.52
N ALA A 25 18.61 25.80 68.21
CA ALA A 25 17.37 26.23 67.60
C ALA A 25 17.04 25.22 66.48
N ALA A 26 16.06 24.35 66.74
CA ALA A 26 15.64 23.32 65.83
C ALA A 26 14.92 23.94 64.62
N SER A 27 15.67 24.31 63.58
CA SER A 27 15.12 24.38 62.23
C SER A 27 15.30 23.00 61.61
N SER A 28 14.19 22.26 61.46
CA SER A 28 14.17 21.00 60.74
C SER A 28 14.61 21.22 59.29
N SER A 29 15.90 21.02 59.01
CA SER A 29 16.40 20.86 57.66
C SER A 29 15.86 19.54 57.12
N ARG A 30 14.68 19.61 56.47
CA ARG A 30 14.18 18.49 55.68
C ARG A 30 15.25 18.18 54.62
N ASN A 31 15.88 17.02 54.73
CA ASN A 31 16.56 16.39 53.61
C ASN A 31 15.50 16.17 52.53
N LEU A 32 15.38 17.12 51.61
CA LEU A 32 14.50 17.00 50.45
C LEU A 32 15.23 16.15 49.40
N THR A 33 15.39 14.86 49.67
CA THR A 33 15.60 13.90 48.58
C THR A 33 14.30 13.92 47.79
N SER A 34 14.28 14.67 46.68
CA SER A 34 13.15 14.71 45.75
C SER A 34 12.87 13.28 45.29
N HIS A 35 11.87 12.63 45.90
CA HIS A 35 11.49 11.28 45.54
C HIS A 35 10.93 11.31 44.13
N LYS A 36 11.59 10.64 43.18
CA LYS A 36 11.10 10.51 41.81
C LYS A 36 9.72 9.84 41.84
N LYS A 37 8.81 10.39 41.06
CA LYS A 37 7.46 9.85 40.92
C LYS A 37 7.48 8.52 40.16
N ARG A 38 6.76 7.51 40.65
CA ARG A 38 6.73 6.18 40.02
C ARG A 38 5.74 6.15 38.86
N LEU A 39 6.25 6.21 37.64
CA LEU A 39 5.47 6.16 36.40
C LEU A 39 5.43 4.73 35.85
N VAL A 40 4.24 4.25 35.48
CA VAL A 40 4.08 3.00 34.72
C VAL A 40 3.62 3.30 33.31
N TYR A 41 4.32 2.72 32.33
CA TYR A 41 3.98 2.89 30.91
C TYR A 41 3.17 1.71 30.38
N LEU A 42 2.12 1.98 29.63
CA LEU A 42 1.22 0.99 29.03
C LEU A 42 1.14 1.20 27.53
N GLY A 43 1.59 0.24 26.74
CA GLY A 43 1.56 0.34 25.29
C GLY A 43 2.01 -0.94 24.63
N SER A 44 1.80 -1.08 23.32
CA SER A 44 2.14 -2.32 22.61
C SER A 44 2.70 -2.15 21.19
N PRO A 45 2.06 -1.42 20.26
CA PRO A 45 2.54 -1.32 18.89
C PRO A 45 3.83 -0.49 18.77
N GLN A 46 4.41 -0.47 17.56
CA GLN A 46 5.67 0.24 17.29
C GLN A 46 5.60 1.73 17.62
N VAL A 47 4.49 2.40 17.29
CA VAL A 47 4.27 3.82 17.62
C VAL A 47 4.33 4.09 19.13
N SER A 48 3.89 3.13 19.96
CA SER A 48 4.00 3.20 21.42
C SER A 48 5.44 2.99 21.90
N ALA A 49 6.27 2.24 21.17
CA ALA A 49 7.69 2.11 21.53
C ALA A 49 8.42 3.45 21.41
N SER A 50 8.09 4.27 20.41
CA SER A 50 8.64 5.63 20.26
C SER A 50 8.23 6.56 21.41
N VAL A 51 7.01 6.44 21.94
CA VAL A 51 6.57 7.20 23.11
C VAL A 51 7.33 6.77 24.37
N LEU A 52 7.51 5.46 24.57
CA LEU A 52 8.34 4.93 25.67
C LEU A 52 9.76 5.47 25.58
N ASP A 53 10.29 5.60 24.36
CA ASP A 53 11.62 6.14 24.13
C ASP A 53 11.80 7.56 24.69
N ALA A 54 10.86 8.44 24.35
CA ALA A 54 10.85 9.80 24.85
C ALA A 54 10.74 9.87 26.38
N LEU A 55 9.95 8.97 26.99
CA LEU A 55 9.86 8.86 28.44
C LEU A 55 11.18 8.41 29.06
N PHE A 56 11.88 7.44 28.47
CA PHE A 56 13.21 7.04 28.94
C PHE A 56 14.19 8.22 28.89
N THR A 57 14.23 8.94 27.77
CA THR A 57 15.06 10.14 27.61
C THR A 57 14.72 11.20 28.65
N ALA A 58 13.44 11.48 28.87
CA ALA A 58 12.99 12.47 29.85
C ALA A 58 13.27 12.05 31.31
N SER A 59 13.31 10.74 31.60
CA SER A 59 13.57 10.21 32.94
C SER A 59 15.06 10.07 33.32
N SER A 60 15.95 10.13 32.33
CA SER A 60 17.38 9.87 32.47
C SER A 60 18.14 10.91 33.30
N PRO A 61 17.84 12.23 33.24
CA PRO A 61 18.52 13.22 34.06
C PRO A 61 18.38 12.95 35.57
N PRO A 62 19.40 13.28 36.39
CA PRO A 62 19.34 13.09 37.84
C PRO A 62 18.19 13.88 38.47
N ASP A 63 17.91 15.07 37.95
CA ASP A 63 16.86 15.98 38.44
C ASP A 63 15.47 15.69 37.85
N SER A 64 15.30 14.56 37.16
CA SER A 64 13.98 14.15 36.65
C SER A 64 12.97 14.03 37.79
N LEU A 65 11.75 14.50 37.54
CA LEU A 65 10.63 14.42 38.48
C LEU A 65 10.05 13.00 38.60
N PHE A 66 10.39 12.10 37.67
CA PHE A 66 9.82 10.76 37.59
C PHE A 66 10.84 9.71 37.16
N GLU A 67 10.48 8.45 37.41
CA GLU A 67 11.17 7.25 36.93
C GLU A 67 10.15 6.28 36.32
N ILE A 68 10.61 5.44 35.39
CA ILE A 68 9.77 4.38 34.82
C ILE A 68 9.87 3.14 35.72
N ALA A 69 8.87 2.94 36.56
CA ALA A 69 8.83 1.86 37.55
C ALA A 69 8.46 0.49 36.94
N ALA A 70 7.66 0.48 35.88
CA ALA A 70 7.28 -0.72 35.14
C ALA A 70 6.73 -0.41 33.76
N ILE A 71 6.64 -1.45 32.93
CA ILE A 71 6.02 -1.42 31.60
C ILE A 71 4.96 -2.50 31.56
N VAL A 72 3.76 -2.18 31.07
CA VAL A 72 2.69 -3.15 30.82
C VAL A 72 2.41 -3.19 29.32
N THR A 73 2.43 -4.37 28.74
CA THR A 73 2.22 -4.56 27.31
C THR A 73 1.45 -5.84 27.01
N GLN A 74 1.01 -6.01 25.77
CA GLN A 74 0.36 -7.23 25.32
C GLN A 74 1.36 -8.41 25.36
N PRO A 75 0.85 -9.62 25.62
CA PRO A 75 1.67 -10.81 25.66
C PRO A 75 2.32 -11.12 24.30
N PRO A 76 3.42 -11.89 24.32
CA PRO A 76 4.04 -12.36 23.10
C PRO A 76 3.02 -13.07 22.21
N SER A 77 3.01 -12.70 20.93
CA SER A 77 2.06 -13.24 19.96
C SER A 77 2.78 -13.62 18.67
N GLY A 78 2.18 -14.55 17.92
CA GLY A 78 2.72 -14.99 16.64
C GLY A 78 2.71 -13.85 15.63
N ARG A 79 3.90 -13.41 15.20
CA ARG A 79 4.07 -12.37 14.18
C ARG A 79 4.69 -12.93 12.91
N ASP A 80 4.37 -12.28 11.79
CA ASP A 80 4.90 -12.58 10.45
C ASP A 80 4.62 -13.99 9.91
N ARG A 81 5.12 -14.25 8.69
CA ARG A 81 5.07 -15.57 8.06
C ARG A 81 5.92 -16.53 8.87
N GLY A 82 5.29 -17.58 9.42
CA GLY A 82 5.94 -18.56 10.28
C GLY A 82 5.51 -18.50 11.76
N ARG A 83 4.71 -17.49 12.16
CA ARG A 83 4.12 -17.35 13.51
C ARG A 83 5.12 -17.55 14.65
N LYS A 84 6.34 -17.05 14.50
CA LYS A 84 7.30 -17.04 15.62
C LYS A 84 6.69 -16.18 16.73
N VAL A 85 6.65 -16.73 17.94
CA VAL A 85 6.16 -16.00 19.11
C VAL A 85 7.21 -14.95 19.44
N MET A 86 6.85 -13.69 19.24
CA MET A 86 7.73 -12.56 19.48
C MET A 86 7.13 -11.67 20.57
N PRO A 87 7.96 -11.02 21.40
CA PRO A 87 7.49 -9.96 22.28
C PRO A 87 6.78 -8.85 21.50
N SER A 88 5.97 -8.07 22.19
CA SER A 88 5.43 -6.83 21.63
C SER A 88 6.59 -5.85 21.29
N PRO A 89 6.39 -4.92 20.33
CA PRO A 89 7.35 -3.86 20.05
C PRO A 89 7.82 -3.10 21.29
N VAL A 90 6.90 -2.77 22.19
CA VAL A 90 7.21 -2.08 23.45
C VAL A 90 8.07 -2.95 24.37
N ALA A 91 7.75 -4.24 24.52
CA ALA A 91 8.58 -5.16 25.31
C ALA A 91 9.99 -5.30 24.73
N GLN A 92 10.08 -5.51 23.41
CA GLN A 92 11.37 -5.66 22.74
C GLN A 92 12.22 -4.40 22.90
N HIS A 93 11.65 -3.22 22.65
CA HIS A 93 12.34 -1.94 22.80
C HIS A 93 12.83 -1.69 24.23
N ALA A 94 12.03 -2.05 25.23
CA ALA A 94 12.42 -1.94 26.63
C ALA A 94 13.62 -2.85 26.96
N LEU A 95 13.58 -4.11 26.52
CA LEU A 95 14.69 -5.05 26.71
C LEU A 95 15.96 -4.59 25.99
N ASP A 96 15.84 -4.06 24.77
CA ASP A 96 16.98 -3.54 23.99
C ASP A 96 17.62 -2.33 24.68
N ARG A 97 16.85 -1.56 25.45
CA ARG A 97 17.33 -0.46 26.30
C ARG A 97 17.86 -0.90 27.67
N GLY A 98 17.90 -2.21 27.93
CA GLY A 98 18.37 -2.78 29.20
C GLY A 98 17.39 -2.65 30.36
N PHE A 99 16.10 -2.43 30.09
CA PHE A 99 15.07 -2.37 31.12
C PHE A 99 14.88 -3.76 31.77
N PRO A 100 14.77 -3.86 33.11
CA PRO A 100 14.64 -5.15 33.79
C PRO A 100 13.41 -5.94 33.32
N SER A 101 13.61 -7.19 32.92
CA SER A 101 12.56 -8.03 32.34
C SER A 101 11.47 -8.40 33.34
N ASP A 102 11.78 -8.44 34.63
CA ASP A 102 10.87 -8.66 35.75
C ASP A 102 9.91 -7.47 36.00
N LEU A 103 10.25 -6.29 35.48
CA LEU A 103 9.40 -5.09 35.51
C LEU A 103 8.57 -4.90 34.22
N ILE A 104 8.58 -5.89 33.32
CA ILE A 104 7.74 -5.92 32.11
C ILE A 104 6.58 -6.89 32.32
N PHE A 105 5.38 -6.36 32.53
CA PHE A 105 4.16 -7.12 32.73
C PHE A 105 3.43 -7.38 31.41
N THR A 106 2.97 -8.62 31.23
CA THR A 106 2.23 -9.03 30.02
C THR A 106 0.90 -9.74 30.32
N PRO A 107 -0.01 -9.12 31.11
CA PRO A 107 -1.28 -9.75 31.46
C PRO A 107 -2.16 -9.93 30.21
N MET A 108 -2.96 -11.01 30.15
CA MET A 108 -3.93 -11.15 29.05
C MET A 108 -5.02 -10.09 29.17
N LYS A 109 -5.42 -9.77 30.41
CA LYS A 109 -6.38 -8.73 30.76
C LYS A 109 -5.84 -7.88 31.90
N ALA A 110 -5.98 -6.56 31.79
CA ALA A 110 -5.60 -5.60 32.84
C ALA A 110 -6.35 -5.78 34.18
N GLY A 111 -7.39 -6.61 34.20
CA GLY A 111 -8.16 -6.96 35.39
C GLY A 111 -7.79 -8.28 36.06
N GLU A 112 -6.72 -8.95 35.66
CA GLU A 112 -6.26 -10.18 36.31
C GLU A 112 -5.79 -9.91 37.74
N GLU A 113 -6.24 -10.71 38.71
CA GLU A 113 -5.95 -10.44 40.13
C GLU A 113 -4.49 -10.67 40.49
N SER A 114 -3.85 -11.67 39.88
CA SER A 114 -2.40 -11.91 40.01
C SER A 114 -1.58 -10.70 39.54
N PHE A 115 -1.92 -10.15 38.37
CA PHE A 115 -1.30 -8.94 37.85
C PHE A 115 -1.55 -7.73 38.76
N LEU A 116 -2.79 -7.50 39.18
CA LEU A 116 -3.13 -6.36 40.03
C LEU A 116 -2.48 -6.41 41.40
N CYS A 117 -2.21 -7.60 41.95
CA CYS A 117 -1.45 -7.75 43.19
C CYS A 117 -0.03 -7.21 43.02
N SER A 118 0.71 -7.70 42.01
CA SER A 118 2.06 -7.21 41.70
C SER A 118 2.07 -5.73 41.34
N PHE A 119 1.08 -5.28 40.58
CA PHE A 119 0.95 -3.89 40.16
C PHE A 119 0.70 -2.93 41.32
N LYS A 120 -0.08 -3.32 42.34
CA LYS A 120 -0.27 -2.53 43.57
C LYS A 120 1.02 -2.43 44.39
N ALA A 121 1.81 -3.51 44.46
CA ALA A 121 3.07 -3.52 45.19
C ALA A 121 4.13 -2.57 44.59
N LEU A 122 3.96 -2.17 43.32
CA LEU A 122 4.79 -1.14 42.69
C LEU A 122 4.41 0.28 43.11
N GLU A 123 3.33 0.49 43.86
CA GLU A 123 2.86 1.82 44.28
C GLU A 123 2.90 2.86 43.14
N PRO A 124 2.30 2.57 41.96
CA PRO A 124 2.37 3.47 40.83
C PRO A 124 1.66 4.77 41.18
N GLU A 125 2.29 5.90 40.89
CA GLU A 125 1.66 7.21 41.11
C GLU A 125 0.93 7.67 39.84
N LEU A 126 1.55 7.47 38.67
CA LEU A 126 1.01 7.87 37.37
C LEU A 126 1.11 6.73 36.37
N CYS A 127 0.06 6.54 35.58
CA CYS A 127 0.09 5.65 34.42
C CYS A 127 -0.01 6.44 33.13
N ILE A 128 0.85 6.13 32.15
CA ILE A 128 0.74 6.65 30.79
C ILE A 128 0.33 5.51 29.87
N THR A 129 -0.70 5.74 29.07
CA THR A 129 -1.23 4.79 28.10
C THR A 129 -1.07 5.34 26.68
N ALA A 130 -0.59 4.49 25.77
CA ALA A 130 -0.51 4.77 24.35
C ALA A 130 -0.73 3.46 23.58
N ALA A 131 -1.92 3.30 22.99
CA ALA A 131 -2.31 2.12 22.21
C ALA A 131 -2.03 0.76 22.91
N TYR A 132 -2.45 0.61 24.17
CA TYR A 132 -2.28 -0.63 24.94
C TYR A 132 -3.23 -1.77 24.51
N GLY A 133 -4.44 -1.43 24.05
CA GLY A 133 -5.39 -2.40 23.47
C GLY A 133 -6.26 -3.18 24.47
N ASN A 134 -5.94 -3.17 25.77
CA ASN A 134 -6.80 -3.73 26.82
C ASN A 134 -7.66 -2.65 27.48
N ILE A 135 -8.92 -2.99 27.77
CA ILE A 135 -9.79 -2.14 28.58
C ILE A 135 -9.28 -2.12 30.03
N LEU A 136 -9.10 -0.91 30.57
CA LEU A 136 -8.69 -0.72 31.96
C LEU A 136 -9.92 -0.75 32.88
N PRO A 137 -10.06 -1.77 33.75
CA PRO A 137 -11.19 -1.83 34.67
C PRO A 137 -11.06 -0.80 35.80
N THR A 138 -12.18 -0.46 36.45
CA THR A 138 -12.19 0.47 37.59
C THR A 138 -11.20 0.10 38.69
N LYS A 139 -11.00 -1.20 38.95
CA LYS A 139 -10.03 -1.68 39.94
C LYS A 139 -8.57 -1.39 39.57
N PHE A 140 -8.26 -1.25 38.28
CA PHE A 140 -6.95 -0.78 37.81
C PHE A 140 -6.86 0.74 37.96
N LEU A 141 -7.87 1.47 37.46
CA LEU A 141 -7.87 2.94 37.41
C LEU A 141 -7.80 3.61 38.79
N LYS A 142 -8.19 2.90 39.86
CA LYS A 142 -8.11 3.37 41.25
C LYS A 142 -6.71 3.25 41.88
N ILE A 143 -5.78 2.54 41.25
CA ILE A 143 -4.45 2.27 41.82
C ILE A 143 -3.53 3.48 41.68
N PRO A 144 -3.31 4.07 40.48
CA PRO A 144 -2.46 5.25 40.36
C PRO A 144 -3.13 6.48 40.98
N SER A 145 -2.53 7.04 42.02
CA SER A 145 -3.06 8.19 42.78
C SER A 145 -3.26 9.43 41.89
N MET A 146 -2.41 9.59 40.88
CA MET A 146 -2.45 10.68 39.92
C MET A 146 -3.32 10.36 38.70
N GLY A 147 -3.77 9.11 38.59
CA GLY A 147 -4.63 8.60 37.53
C GLY A 147 -3.84 8.00 36.37
N THR A 148 -4.58 7.71 35.31
CA THR A 148 -4.03 7.21 34.04
C THR A 148 -4.27 8.26 32.97
N VAL A 149 -3.25 8.62 32.20
CA VAL A 149 -3.33 9.56 31.08
C VAL A 149 -3.15 8.77 29.78
N ASN A 150 -3.99 9.03 28.79
CA ASN A 150 -3.93 8.40 27.47
C ASN A 150 -3.51 9.42 26.41
N ILE A 151 -2.62 8.98 25.52
CA ILE A 151 -2.35 9.66 24.25
C ILE A 151 -3.34 9.11 23.24
N HIS A 152 -4.34 9.92 22.90
CA HIS A 152 -5.39 9.55 21.94
C HIS A 152 -5.19 10.28 20.61
N PRO A 153 -4.97 9.60 19.47
CA PRO A 153 -4.65 10.24 18.19
C PRO A 153 -5.91 10.73 17.45
N SER A 154 -6.70 11.55 18.13
CA SER A 154 -7.74 12.41 17.57
C SER A 154 -7.96 13.67 18.42
N LEU A 155 -8.77 14.59 17.93
CA LEU A 155 -9.28 15.73 18.70
C LEU A 155 -10.53 15.33 19.47
N LEU A 156 -10.36 14.85 20.71
CA LEU A 156 -11.49 14.46 21.57
C LEU A 156 -12.45 15.65 21.78
N PRO A 157 -13.78 15.43 21.75
CA PRO A 157 -14.49 14.15 21.84
C PRO A 157 -14.70 13.40 20.51
N LEU A 158 -14.12 13.86 19.40
CA LEU A 158 -14.25 13.19 18.10
C LEU A 158 -13.42 11.90 18.07
N TYR A 159 -13.95 10.87 17.41
CA TYR A 159 -13.27 9.61 17.13
C TYR A 159 -12.82 8.84 18.40
N ARG A 160 -13.68 8.72 19.42
CA ARG A 160 -13.44 7.85 20.58
C ARG A 160 -13.37 6.38 20.14
N GLY A 161 -12.36 5.63 20.58
CA GLY A 161 -12.26 4.20 20.36
C GLY A 161 -11.01 3.74 19.62
N ALA A 162 -11.14 2.65 18.88
CA ALA A 162 -10.02 1.79 18.51
C ALA A 162 -9.30 2.19 17.22
N ALA A 163 -9.95 2.89 16.29
CA ALA A 163 -9.36 3.24 14.98
C ALA A 163 -9.53 4.73 14.60
N PRO A 164 -9.20 5.69 15.50
CA PRO A 164 -9.44 7.11 15.28
C PRO A 164 -8.80 7.65 13.99
N VAL A 165 -7.54 7.31 13.73
CA VAL A 165 -6.79 7.80 12.57
C VAL A 165 -7.40 7.29 11.26
N GLN A 166 -7.74 6.01 11.21
CA GLN A 166 -8.33 5.42 10.01
C GLN A 166 -9.71 6.02 9.73
N ARG A 167 -10.55 6.16 10.76
CA ARG A 167 -11.90 6.72 10.59
C ARG A 167 -11.87 8.21 10.22
N ALA A 168 -10.96 8.99 10.79
CA ALA A 168 -10.77 10.39 10.39
C ALA A 168 -10.37 10.52 8.91
N LEU A 169 -9.43 9.68 8.45
CA LEU A 169 -9.02 9.66 7.04
C LEU A 169 -10.15 9.19 6.11
N GLU A 170 -10.91 8.19 6.52
CA GLU A 170 -12.05 7.64 5.78
C GLU A 170 -13.16 8.70 5.60
N ASP A 171 -13.46 9.45 6.65
CA ASP A 171 -14.42 10.57 6.63
C ASP A 171 -13.92 11.76 5.80
N GLY A 172 -12.63 11.80 5.43
CA GLY A 172 -12.07 12.86 4.61
C GLY A 172 -11.90 14.19 5.35
N VAL A 173 -11.70 14.14 6.67
CA VAL A 173 -11.49 15.37 7.45
C VAL A 173 -10.21 16.08 7.01
N ARG A 174 -10.22 17.42 7.07
CA ARG A 174 -9.05 18.26 6.76
C ARG A 174 -8.14 18.51 7.96
N GLU A 175 -8.68 18.36 9.16
CA GLU A 175 -7.97 18.57 10.42
C GLU A 175 -8.25 17.39 11.34
N THR A 176 -7.19 16.91 12.00
CA THR A 176 -7.26 15.98 13.13
C THR A 176 -6.27 16.46 14.20
N GLY A 177 -5.84 15.60 15.09
CA GLY A 177 -4.86 15.94 16.09
C GLY A 177 -4.63 14.83 17.07
N VAL A 178 -4.03 15.20 18.19
CA VAL A 178 -3.77 14.32 19.31
C VAL A 178 -4.24 14.99 20.59
N SER A 179 -4.85 14.20 21.47
CA SER A 179 -5.35 14.65 22.77
C SER A 179 -4.68 13.86 23.88
N LEU A 180 -4.28 14.55 24.94
CA LEU A 180 -3.98 13.95 26.23
C LEU A 180 -5.22 14.02 27.08
N ALA A 181 -5.71 12.87 27.55
CA ALA A 181 -6.90 12.82 28.38
C ALA A 181 -6.72 11.85 29.53
N TYR A 182 -7.35 12.15 30.67
CA TYR A 182 -7.44 11.16 31.74
C TYR A 182 -8.29 9.97 31.29
N THR A 183 -7.89 8.76 31.67
CA THR A 183 -8.66 7.55 31.37
C THR A 183 -9.73 7.35 32.44
N VAL A 184 -10.97 7.25 32.00
CA VAL A 184 -12.13 6.88 32.82
C VAL A 184 -12.67 5.52 32.37
N ARG A 185 -13.68 4.98 33.07
CA ARG A 185 -14.26 3.68 32.72
C ARG A 185 -14.94 3.67 31.35
N GLN A 186 -15.52 4.81 30.97
CA GLN A 186 -16.11 5.02 29.65
C GLN A 186 -15.01 5.25 28.62
N LEU A 187 -15.14 4.60 27.46
CA LEU A 187 -14.14 4.59 26.39
C LEU A 187 -13.80 6.01 25.93
N ASP A 188 -12.54 6.40 26.12
CA ASP A 188 -11.95 7.69 25.69
C ASP A 188 -12.79 8.94 26.03
N ALA A 189 -13.57 8.89 27.11
CA ALA A 189 -14.49 9.95 27.51
C ALA A 189 -13.99 10.81 28.68
N GLY A 190 -12.76 10.60 29.14
CA GLY A 190 -12.26 11.33 30.30
C GLY A 190 -11.83 12.76 29.97
N PRO A 191 -11.68 13.62 30.97
CA PRO A 191 -11.32 15.03 30.77
C PRO A 191 -10.03 15.21 29.96
N VAL A 192 -10.05 16.14 29.00
CA VAL A 192 -8.91 16.45 28.13
C VAL A 192 -8.00 17.45 28.84
N ILE A 193 -6.71 17.11 28.95
CA ILE A 193 -5.67 17.93 29.58
C ILE A 193 -5.12 18.95 28.57
N ALA A 194 -4.78 18.47 27.38
CA ALA A 194 -4.24 19.27 26.29
C ALA A 194 -4.52 18.59 24.94
N CYS A 195 -4.55 19.35 23.86
CA CYS A 195 -4.64 18.82 22.52
C CYS A 195 -3.80 19.64 21.54
N GLU A 196 -3.39 18.99 20.46
CA GLU A 196 -2.66 19.61 19.35
C GLU A 196 -3.36 19.29 18.04
N LYS A 197 -3.63 20.33 17.25
CA LYS A 197 -4.31 20.23 15.95
C LYS A 197 -3.29 20.06 14.83
N VAL A 198 -3.67 19.28 13.82
CA VAL A 198 -2.84 18.92 12.69
C VAL A 198 -3.68 18.95 11.42
N GLU A 199 -3.23 19.70 10.42
CA GLU A 199 -3.78 19.65 9.07
C GLU A 199 -3.38 18.35 8.38
N ILE A 200 -4.33 17.74 7.68
CA ILE A 200 -4.12 16.46 6.99
C ILE A 200 -3.78 16.75 5.53
N ASP A 201 -2.62 16.26 5.09
CA ASP A 201 -2.29 16.17 3.67
C ASP A 201 -3.22 15.16 2.97
N ASP A 202 -3.76 15.53 1.81
CA ASP A 202 -4.68 14.69 1.04
C ASP A 202 -4.06 13.34 0.66
N GLN A 203 -2.73 13.24 0.60
CA GLN A 203 -2.01 12.02 0.23
C GLN A 203 -1.53 11.17 1.41
N ILE A 204 -1.57 11.68 2.66
CA ILE A 204 -1.04 10.95 3.81
C ILE A 204 -1.83 9.66 4.07
N LYS A 205 -1.11 8.58 4.38
CA LYS A 205 -1.71 7.28 4.72
C LYS A 205 -1.81 7.08 6.23
N ALA A 206 -2.74 6.24 6.66
CA ALA A 206 -3.00 6.01 8.08
C ALA A 206 -1.76 5.61 8.90
N PRO A 207 -0.83 4.74 8.44
CA PRO A 207 0.36 4.41 9.21
C PRO A 207 1.29 5.61 9.45
N GLU A 208 1.46 6.46 8.44
CA GLU A 208 2.32 7.66 8.48
C GLU A 208 1.69 8.72 9.41
N LEU A 209 0.39 8.95 9.27
CA LEU A 209 -0.35 9.87 10.13
C LEU A 209 -0.35 9.38 11.59
N LEU A 210 -0.52 8.09 11.83
CA LEU A 210 -0.48 7.50 13.17
C LEU A 210 0.88 7.72 13.83
N GLU A 211 1.98 7.46 13.12
CA GLU A 211 3.33 7.71 13.60
C GLU A 211 3.57 9.19 13.91
N PHE A 212 3.13 10.08 13.03
CA PHE A 212 3.22 11.52 13.24
C PHE A 212 2.44 11.98 14.48
N LEU A 213 1.19 11.54 14.64
CA LEU A 213 0.34 11.92 15.78
C LEU A 213 0.88 11.39 17.12
N PHE A 214 1.46 10.18 17.16
CA PHE A 214 2.12 9.70 18.37
C PHE A 214 3.41 10.44 18.69
N SER A 215 4.16 10.88 17.67
CA SER A 215 5.32 11.75 17.86
C SER A 215 4.93 13.10 18.47
N GLN A 216 3.88 13.74 17.94
CA GLN A 216 3.33 14.98 18.51
C GLN A 216 2.76 14.74 19.91
N GLY A 217 1.99 13.67 20.10
CA GLY A 217 1.43 13.30 21.41
C GLY A 217 2.51 13.02 22.46
N SER A 218 3.65 12.46 22.06
CA SER A 218 4.79 12.26 22.94
C SER A 218 5.39 13.60 23.38
N LYS A 219 5.61 14.54 22.45
CA LYS A 219 6.11 15.89 22.79
C LYS A 219 5.14 16.61 23.72
N LEU A 220 3.84 16.58 23.39
CA LEU A 220 2.78 17.16 24.21
C LEU A 220 2.75 16.53 25.61
N LEU A 221 2.92 15.21 25.71
CA LEU A 221 3.00 14.52 26.99
C LEU A 221 4.18 15.03 27.80
N ILE A 222 5.38 15.09 27.22
CA ILE A 222 6.57 15.56 27.93
C ILE A 222 6.40 17.00 28.43
N SER A 223 5.80 17.90 27.63
CA SER A 223 5.52 19.27 28.08
C SER A 223 4.48 19.35 29.20
N GLU A 224 3.53 18.43 29.22
CA GLU A 224 2.42 18.42 30.18
C GLU A 224 2.75 17.65 31.47
N LEU A 225 3.76 16.78 31.45
CA LEU A 225 4.19 15.96 32.58
C LEU A 225 4.41 16.77 33.87
N PRO A 226 5.09 17.93 33.90
CA PRO A 226 5.23 18.72 35.12
C PRO A 226 3.89 19.05 35.78
N SER A 227 2.91 19.51 34.99
CA SER A 227 1.58 19.84 35.49
C SER A 227 0.76 18.61 35.88
N ILE A 228 1.02 17.46 35.26
CA ILE A 228 0.42 16.19 35.66
C ILE A 228 0.99 15.79 37.02
N LEU A 229 2.32 15.85 37.19
CA LEU A 229 3.09 15.42 38.36
C LEU A 229 2.91 16.32 39.59
N ASP A 230 2.56 17.60 39.41
CA ASP A 230 2.19 18.50 40.52
C ASP A 230 0.67 18.50 40.82
N GLY A 231 -0.14 17.85 39.97
CA GLY A 231 -1.58 17.71 40.12
C GLY A 231 -2.40 18.87 39.55
N SER A 232 -1.78 19.98 39.11
CA SER A 232 -2.47 21.12 38.51
C SER A 232 -3.20 20.77 37.20
N ALA A 233 -2.75 19.73 36.49
CA ALA A 233 -3.41 19.20 35.31
C ALA A 233 -4.84 18.74 35.56
N LYS A 234 -5.13 18.18 36.74
CA LYS A 234 -6.50 17.72 37.08
C LYS A 234 -7.48 18.89 37.16
N THR A 235 -7.01 20.05 37.62
CA THR A 235 -7.84 21.26 37.77
C THR A 235 -8.10 21.95 36.43
N LYS A 236 -7.14 21.90 35.50
CA LYS A 236 -7.29 22.51 34.16
C LYS A 236 -7.98 21.60 33.14
N ALA A 237 -8.04 20.29 33.40
CA ALA A 237 -8.59 19.34 32.44
C ALA A 237 -10.09 19.61 32.18
N ILE A 238 -10.45 19.64 30.91
CA ILE A 238 -11.78 20.04 30.45
C ILE A 238 -12.64 18.79 30.24
N PRO A 239 -13.80 18.66 30.91
CA PRO A 239 -14.75 17.59 30.62
C PRO A 239 -15.19 17.63 29.16
N GLN A 240 -15.33 16.45 28.56
CA GLN A 240 -15.74 16.34 27.17
C GLN A 240 -17.24 16.65 27.00
N ASP A 241 -17.58 17.30 25.89
CA ASP A 241 -18.98 17.50 25.48
C ASP A 241 -19.52 16.23 24.79
N GLU A 242 -20.41 15.53 25.49
CA GLU A 242 -21.00 14.27 25.00
C GLU A 242 -21.84 14.47 23.73
N SER A 243 -22.40 15.66 23.48
CA SER A 243 -23.21 15.91 22.28
C SER A 243 -22.38 15.93 20.99
N ARG A 244 -21.06 16.14 21.11
CA ARG A 244 -20.11 16.18 20.00
C ARG A 244 -19.32 14.89 19.85
N ALA A 245 -19.55 13.90 20.70
CA ALA A 245 -18.77 12.67 20.70
C ALA A 245 -19.09 11.82 19.46
N THR A 246 -18.04 11.42 18.73
CA THR A 246 -18.15 10.45 17.63
C THR A 246 -17.33 9.21 17.95
N LEU A 247 -17.73 8.07 17.41
CA LEU A 247 -17.07 6.78 17.66
C LEU A 247 -16.18 6.37 16.49
N ALA A 248 -15.04 5.78 16.81
CA ALA A 248 -14.11 5.20 15.86
C ALA A 248 -14.00 3.68 16.11
N PRO A 249 -14.99 2.89 15.64
CA PRO A 249 -14.99 1.44 15.84
C PRO A 249 -13.81 0.81 15.10
N LYS A 250 -13.33 -0.31 15.66
CA LYS A 250 -12.27 -1.13 15.05
C LYS A 250 -12.68 -1.54 13.63
N LEU A 251 -11.77 -1.40 12.67
CA LEU A 251 -12.02 -1.86 11.30
C LEU A 251 -12.21 -3.38 11.27
N THR A 252 -12.93 -3.88 10.28
CA THR A 252 -12.99 -5.32 9.99
C THR A 252 -12.46 -5.65 8.59
N PRO A 253 -11.99 -6.90 8.34
CA PRO A 253 -11.53 -7.31 7.01
C PRO A 253 -12.60 -7.18 5.91
N GLU A 254 -13.87 -7.29 6.27
CA GLU A 254 -15.01 -7.20 5.35
C GLU A 254 -15.15 -5.79 4.77
N GLU A 255 -14.77 -4.77 5.54
CA GLU A 255 -14.76 -3.38 5.08
C GLU A 255 -13.73 -3.12 3.97
N SER A 256 -12.79 -4.04 3.72
CA SER A 256 -11.73 -3.85 2.72
C SER A 256 -12.23 -3.67 1.28
N TRP A 257 -13.45 -4.11 0.96
CA TRP A 257 -13.97 -4.02 -0.41
C TRP A 257 -14.34 -2.58 -0.81
N LEU A 258 -13.91 -2.20 -2.01
CA LEU A 258 -14.26 -0.94 -2.66
C LEU A 258 -15.50 -1.13 -3.53
N SER A 259 -16.45 -0.19 -3.43
CA SER A 259 -17.61 -0.07 -4.32
C SER A 259 -17.41 1.15 -5.20
N PHE A 260 -17.23 0.94 -6.50
CA PHE A 260 -16.99 2.03 -7.45
C PHE A 260 -18.24 2.86 -7.75
N ASP A 261 -19.40 2.50 -7.18
CA ASP A 261 -20.61 3.32 -7.22
C ASP A 261 -20.48 4.58 -6.35
N GLN A 262 -19.50 4.61 -5.43
CA GLN A 262 -19.18 5.76 -4.60
C GLN A 262 -18.31 6.78 -5.35
N LYS A 263 -18.33 8.02 -4.87
CA LYS A 263 -17.46 9.09 -5.37
C LYS A 263 -15.98 8.76 -5.21
N ALA A 264 -15.15 9.15 -6.19
CA ALA A 264 -13.72 8.90 -6.19
C ALA A 264 -13.00 9.44 -4.94
N THR A 265 -13.44 10.56 -4.37
CA THR A 265 -12.88 11.12 -3.12
C THR A 265 -13.10 10.19 -1.93
N VAL A 266 -14.28 9.57 -1.82
CA VAL A 266 -14.61 8.61 -0.76
C VAL A 266 -13.73 7.36 -0.88
N LEU A 267 -13.57 6.86 -2.11
CA LEU A 267 -12.71 5.71 -2.37
C LEU A 267 -11.23 6.01 -2.12
N HIS A 268 -10.77 7.20 -2.51
CA HIS A 268 -9.40 7.64 -2.23
C HIS A 268 -9.14 7.73 -0.72
N ASN A 269 -10.07 8.33 0.03
CA ASN A 269 -10.04 8.41 1.49
C ASN A 269 -9.99 7.02 2.14
N LYS A 270 -10.82 6.09 1.67
CA LYS A 270 -10.82 4.71 2.16
C LYS A 270 -9.50 3.98 1.88
N VAL A 271 -8.89 4.19 0.70
CA VAL A 271 -7.59 3.59 0.34
C VAL A 271 -6.47 4.09 1.26
N ARG A 272 -6.40 5.41 1.51
CA ARG A 272 -5.37 5.97 2.41
C ARG A 272 -5.63 5.64 3.89
N ALA A 273 -6.90 5.57 4.31
CA ALA A 273 -7.32 5.18 5.64
C ALA A 273 -6.98 3.72 5.97
N PHE A 274 -7.18 2.81 5.03
CA PHE A 274 -7.00 1.37 5.27
C PHE A 274 -5.62 0.86 4.82
N ALA A 275 -4.70 1.78 4.53
CA ALA A 275 -3.32 1.46 4.18
C ALA A 275 -2.67 0.58 5.28
N GLY A 276 -1.98 -0.48 4.84
CA GLY A 276 -1.48 -1.52 5.74
C GLY A 276 -2.57 -2.54 6.06
N TRP A 277 -3.37 -2.28 7.09
CA TRP A 277 -4.45 -3.18 7.53
C TRP A 277 -5.80 -2.45 7.61
N PRO A 278 -6.89 -3.04 7.08
CA PRO A 278 -6.97 -4.34 6.39
C PRO A 278 -6.46 -4.32 4.93
N GLY A 279 -6.10 -3.14 4.41
CA GLY A 279 -5.91 -2.88 2.99
C GLY A 279 -7.25 -2.72 2.27
N THR A 280 -7.21 -2.23 1.03
CA THR A 280 -8.39 -2.13 0.15
C THR A 280 -8.35 -3.14 -0.98
N ARG A 281 -9.51 -3.70 -1.35
CA ARG A 281 -9.69 -4.75 -2.36
C ARG A 281 -10.72 -4.35 -3.40
N ALA A 282 -10.49 -4.77 -4.63
CA ALA A 282 -11.40 -4.61 -5.75
C ALA A 282 -11.42 -5.89 -6.60
N LYS A 283 -12.54 -6.18 -7.25
CA LYS A 283 -12.64 -7.20 -8.29
C LYS A 283 -12.74 -6.52 -9.64
N VAL A 284 -11.94 -6.98 -10.60
CA VAL A 284 -11.97 -6.47 -11.97
C VAL A 284 -12.15 -7.63 -12.93
N VAL A 285 -13.07 -7.48 -13.88
CA VAL A 285 -13.26 -8.46 -14.95
C VAL A 285 -12.40 -8.04 -16.14
N VAL A 286 -11.53 -8.93 -16.59
CA VAL A 286 -10.74 -8.76 -17.81
C VAL A 286 -11.44 -9.55 -18.91
N ILE A 287 -11.86 -8.83 -19.95
CA ILE A 287 -12.53 -9.39 -21.13
C ILE A 287 -11.51 -9.40 -22.27
N ASP A 288 -11.21 -10.58 -22.83
CA ASP A 288 -10.43 -10.67 -24.07
C ASP A 288 -11.38 -10.55 -25.27
N PRO A 289 -11.29 -9.47 -26.08
CA PRO A 289 -12.18 -9.27 -27.22
C PRO A 289 -12.01 -10.33 -28.34
N LYS A 290 -11.02 -11.23 -28.24
CA LYS A 290 -10.77 -12.28 -29.24
C LYS A 290 -11.27 -13.66 -28.85
N SER A 291 -11.42 -13.94 -27.55
CA SER A 291 -11.79 -15.29 -27.07
C SER A 291 -13.10 -15.33 -26.30
N ASP A 292 -13.76 -14.19 -26.06
CA ASP A 292 -14.98 -14.09 -25.22
C ASP A 292 -14.78 -14.67 -23.80
N GLU A 293 -13.52 -14.86 -23.38
CA GLU A 293 -13.17 -15.34 -22.05
C GLU A 293 -13.20 -14.19 -21.05
N HIS A 294 -13.89 -14.40 -19.93
CA HIS A 294 -14.00 -13.45 -18.83
C HIS A 294 -13.19 -13.94 -17.63
N ASN A 295 -12.09 -13.26 -17.34
CA ASN A 295 -11.24 -13.57 -16.18
C ASN A 295 -11.47 -12.53 -15.08
N THR A 296 -12.01 -12.97 -13.94
CA THR A 296 -12.15 -12.12 -12.76
C THR A 296 -10.86 -12.12 -11.96
N ILE A 297 -10.31 -10.94 -11.70
CA ILE A 297 -9.07 -10.75 -10.96
C ILE A 297 -9.39 -9.96 -9.68
N ASP A 298 -9.04 -10.57 -8.55
CA ASP A 298 -9.03 -9.88 -7.26
C ASP A 298 -7.73 -9.08 -7.13
N LEU A 299 -7.84 -7.81 -6.79
CA LEU A 299 -6.70 -6.89 -6.65
C LEU A 299 -6.77 -6.19 -5.32
N LYS A 300 -5.62 -6.02 -4.66
CA LYS A 300 -5.48 -5.01 -3.63
C LYS A 300 -5.11 -3.69 -4.28
N ILE A 301 -5.86 -2.64 -3.96
CA ILE A 301 -5.54 -1.27 -4.35
C ILE A 301 -4.68 -0.67 -3.24
N ILE A 302 -3.53 -0.08 -3.60
CA ILE A 302 -2.50 0.34 -2.64
C ILE A 302 -2.33 1.86 -2.60
N THR A 303 -2.32 2.50 -3.77
CA THR A 303 -2.12 3.94 -3.90
C THR A 303 -3.03 4.46 -5.00
N THR A 304 -3.74 5.55 -4.71
CA THR A 304 -4.71 6.18 -5.61
C THR A 304 -4.56 7.69 -5.61
N ARG A 305 -5.18 8.33 -6.60
CA ARG A 305 -5.37 9.78 -6.69
C ARG A 305 -6.76 10.05 -7.27
N VAL A 306 -7.37 11.17 -6.91
CA VAL A 306 -8.63 11.61 -7.51
C VAL A 306 -8.31 12.23 -8.87
N GLY A 307 -8.94 11.74 -9.94
CA GLY A 307 -8.77 12.26 -11.30
C GLY A 307 -9.70 13.43 -11.60
N ASP A 308 -9.32 14.27 -12.56
CA ASP A 308 -10.09 15.44 -12.97
C ASP A 308 -11.36 15.07 -13.73
N SER A 309 -12.49 15.68 -13.37
CA SER A 309 -13.83 15.41 -13.92
C SER A 309 -14.00 15.74 -15.42
N ASN A 310 -12.98 16.33 -16.07
CA ASN A 310 -13.05 16.81 -17.45
C ASN A 310 -12.51 15.82 -18.50
N GLU A 311 -11.99 14.65 -18.13
CA GLU A 311 -11.38 13.71 -19.09
C GLU A 311 -12.30 12.59 -19.60
N ILE A 312 -13.57 12.56 -19.19
CA ILE A 312 -14.53 11.57 -19.70
C ILE A 312 -15.11 12.07 -21.02
N GLN A 313 -14.48 11.71 -22.14
CA GLN A 313 -15.22 11.62 -23.41
C GLN A 313 -16.37 10.62 -23.22
N ASN A 314 -17.58 11.06 -23.56
CA ASN A 314 -18.91 10.49 -23.33
C ASN A 314 -19.15 8.99 -23.68
N ASP A 315 -18.14 8.21 -24.04
CA ASP A 315 -18.29 6.93 -24.73
C ASP A 315 -17.77 5.70 -23.96
N ARG A 316 -17.39 5.84 -22.67
CA ARG A 316 -16.84 4.71 -21.87
C ARG A 316 -17.24 4.76 -20.40
N ARG A 317 -18.54 4.67 -20.10
CA ARG A 317 -19.05 4.76 -18.71
C ARG A 317 -18.66 3.60 -17.80
N ASP A 318 -18.31 2.43 -18.34
CA ASP A 318 -18.19 1.20 -17.51
C ASP A 318 -16.80 0.54 -17.51
N GLY A 319 -15.84 1.04 -18.31
CA GLY A 319 -14.55 0.38 -18.51
C GLY A 319 -13.38 1.01 -17.75
N VAL A 320 -12.52 0.18 -17.15
CA VAL A 320 -11.22 0.64 -16.61
C VAL A 320 -10.25 0.93 -17.76
N VAL A 321 -9.68 2.13 -17.79
CA VAL A 321 -8.77 2.58 -18.87
C VAL A 321 -7.37 2.80 -18.31
N PHE A 322 -6.34 2.44 -19.07
CA PHE A 322 -4.97 2.83 -18.75
C PHE A 322 -4.58 4.11 -19.49
N ALA A 323 -4.30 5.20 -18.76
CA ALA A 323 -3.82 6.46 -19.31
C ALA A 323 -2.83 7.12 -18.36
N LYS A 324 -1.89 7.92 -18.89
CA LYS A 324 -0.88 8.68 -18.12
C LYS A 324 -0.10 7.86 -17.05
N GLY A 325 -0.02 6.54 -17.20
CA GLY A 325 0.69 5.66 -16.26
C GLY A 325 -0.16 5.11 -15.11
N SER A 326 -1.45 5.44 -15.04
CA SER A 326 -2.41 4.97 -14.03
C SER A 326 -3.55 4.15 -14.65
N LEU A 327 -4.23 3.35 -13.82
CA LEU A 327 -5.51 2.74 -14.18
C LEU A 327 -6.63 3.67 -13.71
N ILE A 328 -7.46 4.13 -14.63
CA ILE A 328 -8.57 5.05 -14.38
C ILE A 328 -9.83 4.21 -14.20
N PHE A 329 -10.39 4.25 -12.99
CA PHE A 329 -11.65 3.61 -12.64
C PHE A 329 -12.77 4.66 -12.68
N PRO A 330 -13.82 4.47 -13.51
CA PRO A 330 -15.02 5.30 -13.40
C PRO A 330 -15.67 5.06 -12.04
N CYS A 331 -16.10 6.14 -11.40
CA CYS A 331 -16.70 6.14 -10.08
C CYS A 331 -18.06 6.85 -10.10
N GLY A 332 -18.79 6.78 -8.98
CA GLY A 332 -20.03 7.50 -8.79
C GLY A 332 -19.92 9.01 -9.06
N GLU A 333 -21.05 9.64 -9.34
CA GLU A 333 -21.16 11.09 -9.63
C GLU A 333 -20.30 11.57 -10.82
N GLY A 334 -19.94 10.67 -11.74
CA GLY A 334 -19.09 11.01 -12.90
C GLY A 334 -17.64 11.33 -12.52
N THR A 335 -17.20 10.93 -11.33
CA THR A 335 -15.83 11.11 -10.88
C THR A 335 -14.94 9.95 -11.33
N THR A 336 -13.62 10.15 -11.31
CA THR A 336 -12.66 9.11 -11.69
C THR A 336 -11.62 8.89 -10.60
N LEU A 337 -11.30 7.63 -10.32
CA LEU A 337 -10.23 7.24 -9.40
C LEU A 337 -9.03 6.74 -10.20
N GLU A 338 -7.90 7.43 -10.09
CA GLU A 338 -6.64 6.99 -10.66
C GLU A 338 -5.94 6.03 -9.69
N VAL A 339 -5.80 4.77 -10.08
CA VAL A 339 -5.06 3.75 -9.33
C VAL A 339 -3.61 3.70 -9.83
N LEU A 340 -2.68 4.00 -8.95
CA LEU A 340 -1.24 4.08 -9.23
C LEU A 340 -0.51 2.78 -8.92
N GLU A 341 -0.92 2.09 -7.86
CA GLU A 341 -0.30 0.85 -7.39
C GLU A 341 -1.33 -0.19 -7.00
N VAL A 342 -1.07 -1.43 -7.41
CA VAL A 342 -1.91 -2.58 -7.13
C VAL A 342 -1.07 -3.77 -6.66
N GLN A 343 -1.71 -4.72 -6.00
CA GLN A 343 -1.10 -5.98 -5.61
C GLN A 343 -2.02 -7.15 -5.94
N LEU A 344 -1.51 -8.08 -6.77
CA LEU A 344 -2.14 -9.36 -7.04
C LEU A 344 -1.99 -10.32 -5.83
N PRO A 345 -2.93 -11.26 -5.63
CA PRO A 345 -2.84 -12.27 -4.59
C PRO A 345 -1.51 -13.03 -4.66
N GLY A 346 -0.77 -13.07 -3.54
CA GLY A 346 0.52 -13.75 -3.45
C GLY A 346 1.69 -13.08 -4.18
N LYS A 347 1.48 -11.93 -4.84
CA LYS A 347 2.54 -11.18 -5.55
C LYS A 347 2.99 -9.94 -4.77
N LYS A 348 4.10 -9.34 -5.20
CA LYS A 348 4.57 -8.05 -4.70
C LYS A 348 3.68 -6.92 -5.23
N VAL A 349 3.69 -5.78 -4.54
CA VAL A 349 3.09 -4.53 -5.03
C VAL A 349 3.78 -4.15 -6.34
N VAL A 350 2.98 -3.71 -7.32
CA VAL A 350 3.45 -3.26 -8.64
C VAL A 350 2.73 -1.97 -9.02
N ASN A 351 3.37 -1.14 -9.83
CA ASN A 351 2.73 0.03 -10.40
C ASN A 351 1.71 -0.35 -11.49
N ALA A 352 0.79 0.57 -11.78
CA ALA A 352 -0.30 0.37 -12.73
C ALA A 352 0.22 0.01 -14.15
N ALA A 353 1.32 0.61 -14.59
CA ALA A 353 1.93 0.34 -15.88
C ALA A 353 2.47 -1.10 -16.00
N ALA A 354 3.14 -1.60 -14.96
CA ALA A 354 3.64 -2.97 -14.92
C ALA A 354 2.49 -3.97 -14.86
N PHE A 355 1.45 -3.69 -14.08
CA PHE A 355 0.24 -4.50 -14.05
C PHE A 355 -0.44 -4.57 -15.43
N TRP A 356 -0.65 -3.42 -16.08
CA TRP A 356 -1.26 -3.33 -17.41
C TRP A 356 -0.46 -4.07 -18.48
N ASN A 357 0.88 -3.98 -18.43
CA ASN A 357 1.74 -4.75 -19.32
C ASN A 357 1.69 -6.26 -19.03
N GLY A 358 1.50 -6.65 -17.77
CA GLY A 358 1.29 -8.04 -17.37
C GLY A 358 0.00 -8.64 -17.92
N LEU A 359 -1.11 -7.89 -17.88
CA LEU A 359 -2.40 -8.32 -18.47
C LEU A 359 -2.32 -8.56 -19.98
N ARG A 360 -1.49 -7.80 -20.69
CA ARG A 360 -1.28 -7.96 -22.14
C ARG A 360 -0.46 -9.20 -22.50
N GLY A 361 0.02 -9.94 -21.50
CA GLY A 361 0.82 -11.15 -21.64
C GLY A 361 2.25 -10.89 -22.17
N GLN A 362 3.12 -11.88 -21.98
CA GLN A 362 4.38 -11.96 -22.71
C GLN A 362 4.03 -12.36 -24.15
N LYS A 363 4.27 -11.46 -25.11
CA LYS A 363 3.99 -11.74 -26.52
C LYS A 363 5.20 -12.42 -27.13
N THR A 364 4.92 -13.51 -27.84
CA THR A 364 5.88 -14.13 -28.75
C THR A 364 5.61 -13.55 -30.13
N VAL A 365 6.56 -12.80 -30.65
CA VAL A 365 6.50 -12.22 -31.99
C VAL A 365 7.41 -13.03 -32.88
N ASP A 366 6.81 -13.79 -33.79
CA ASP A 366 7.55 -14.50 -34.83
C ASP A 366 7.64 -13.64 -36.09
N ILE A 367 8.85 -13.48 -36.61
CA ILE A 367 9.15 -12.68 -37.80
C ILE A 367 9.88 -13.56 -38.81
N ARG A 368 9.41 -13.56 -40.05
CA ARG A 368 10.12 -14.14 -41.18
C ARG A 368 11.25 -13.21 -41.62
N VAL A 369 12.48 -13.70 -41.65
CA VAL A 369 13.68 -12.96 -42.05
C VAL A 369 14.62 -13.89 -42.82
N LYS A 370 14.97 -13.51 -44.05
CA LYS A 370 16.03 -14.18 -44.81
C LYS A 370 17.39 -13.93 -44.15
N LEU A 371 18.08 -14.99 -43.72
CA LEU A 371 19.36 -14.92 -43.01
C LEU A 371 20.41 -15.77 -43.73
N ASP A 372 21.13 -15.14 -44.65
CA ASP A 372 22.06 -15.80 -45.58
C ASP A 372 23.44 -16.09 -44.96
N CYS A 373 23.75 -15.48 -43.80
CA CYS A 373 25.09 -15.49 -43.21
C CYS A 373 25.07 -15.40 -41.67
N ASP A 374 26.12 -15.91 -41.00
CA ASP A 374 26.27 -15.82 -39.53
C ASP A 374 26.35 -14.37 -39.03
N GLY A 375 26.98 -13.48 -39.82
CA GLY A 375 27.00 -12.05 -39.53
C GLY A 375 25.61 -11.40 -39.56
N CYS A 376 24.75 -11.90 -40.45
CA CYS A 376 23.38 -11.44 -40.64
C CYS A 376 22.52 -11.83 -39.42
N GLU A 377 22.69 -13.07 -38.93
CA GLU A 377 22.07 -13.54 -37.70
C GLU A 377 22.50 -12.70 -36.49
N ARG A 378 23.81 -12.55 -36.26
CA ARG A 378 24.34 -11.78 -35.13
C ARG A 378 23.82 -10.34 -35.13
N ARG A 379 23.77 -9.70 -36.31
CA ARG A 379 23.29 -8.33 -36.47
C ARG A 379 21.80 -8.20 -36.12
N VAL A 380 20.95 -9.11 -36.58
CA VAL A 380 19.51 -9.11 -36.25
C VAL A 380 19.30 -9.43 -34.77
N LYS A 381 19.97 -10.47 -34.27
CA LYS A 381 19.88 -10.90 -32.86
C LYS A 381 20.30 -9.78 -31.91
N ASN A 382 21.42 -9.10 -32.16
CA ASN A 382 21.90 -7.99 -31.33
C ASN A 382 20.98 -6.75 -31.42
N ALA A 383 20.46 -6.44 -32.61
CA ALA A 383 19.56 -5.30 -32.80
C ALA A 383 18.24 -5.46 -32.02
N VAL A 384 17.72 -6.68 -31.96
CA VAL A 384 16.47 -7.01 -31.27
C VAL A 384 16.70 -7.26 -29.77
N LYS A 385 17.80 -7.93 -29.38
CA LYS A 385 18.15 -8.18 -27.98
C LYS A 385 18.29 -6.88 -27.16
N ASN A 386 18.75 -5.81 -27.80
CA ASN A 386 18.90 -4.50 -27.17
C ASN A 386 17.61 -3.66 -27.14
N MET A 387 16.47 -4.20 -27.60
CA MET A 387 15.18 -3.50 -27.47
C MET A 387 14.66 -3.59 -26.02
N LYS A 388 14.16 -2.47 -25.50
CA LYS A 388 13.46 -2.44 -24.21
C LYS A 388 12.25 -3.38 -24.26
N GLY A 389 12.17 -4.31 -23.30
CA GLY A 389 11.06 -5.27 -23.16
C GLY A 389 11.32 -6.66 -23.76
N VAL A 390 12.44 -6.88 -24.46
CA VAL A 390 12.81 -8.21 -24.98
C VAL A 390 13.45 -9.05 -23.88
N ARG A 391 12.98 -10.31 -23.72
CA ARG A 391 13.49 -11.26 -22.73
C ARG A 391 14.37 -12.33 -23.38
N SER A 392 13.90 -12.93 -24.48
CA SER A 392 14.69 -13.87 -25.27
C SER A 392 14.50 -13.63 -26.77
N VAL A 393 15.54 -13.96 -27.53
CA VAL A 393 15.52 -13.94 -29.00
C VAL A 393 16.09 -15.26 -29.49
N GLU A 394 15.26 -16.03 -30.17
CA GLU A 394 15.62 -17.28 -30.81
C GLU A 394 15.61 -17.08 -32.32
N VAL A 395 16.62 -17.64 -32.99
CA VAL A 395 16.76 -17.52 -34.45
C VAL A 395 16.87 -18.92 -35.03
N ASN A 396 15.91 -19.29 -35.88
CA ASN A 396 15.93 -20.54 -36.63
C ASN A 396 16.20 -20.23 -38.10
N ARG A 397 17.44 -20.44 -38.56
CA ARG A 397 17.86 -20.20 -39.94
C ARG A 397 17.16 -21.09 -40.95
N LYS A 398 16.91 -22.36 -40.60
CA LYS A 398 16.27 -23.34 -41.50
C LYS A 398 14.84 -22.93 -41.86
N GLN A 399 14.17 -22.24 -40.93
CA GLN A 399 12.78 -21.77 -41.11
C GLN A 399 12.70 -20.28 -41.48
N GLU A 400 13.84 -19.61 -41.71
CA GLU A 400 13.90 -18.15 -41.88
C GLU A 400 13.13 -17.40 -40.77
N ARG A 401 13.15 -17.91 -39.53
CA ARG A 401 12.27 -17.45 -38.43
C ARG A 401 13.06 -16.85 -37.29
N VAL A 402 12.67 -15.65 -36.86
CA VAL A 402 13.16 -14.99 -35.65
C VAL A 402 12.01 -14.89 -34.67
N THR A 403 12.13 -15.58 -33.54
CA THR A 403 11.14 -15.61 -32.46
C THR A 403 11.62 -14.70 -31.34
N VAL A 404 10.82 -13.68 -31.04
CA VAL A 404 11.12 -12.69 -30.02
C VAL A 404 10.10 -12.83 -28.92
N SER A 405 10.54 -13.26 -27.73
CA SER A 405 9.67 -13.34 -26.57
C SER A 405 9.91 -12.16 -25.64
N GLY A 406 8.85 -11.50 -25.21
CA GLY A 406 8.94 -10.38 -24.28
C GLY A 406 7.69 -9.52 -24.24
N PHE A 407 7.80 -8.39 -23.53
CA PHE A 407 6.77 -7.37 -23.48
C PHE A 407 6.97 -6.40 -24.65
N VAL A 408 6.82 -6.92 -25.87
CA VAL A 408 7.12 -6.19 -27.10
C VAL A 408 5.94 -6.15 -28.06
N ASP A 409 5.80 -5.01 -28.73
CA ASP A 409 4.81 -4.81 -29.80
C ASP A 409 5.36 -5.35 -31.12
N ALA A 410 4.60 -6.23 -31.78
CA ALA A 410 4.96 -6.88 -33.02
C ALA A 410 5.40 -5.89 -34.12
N LYS A 411 4.71 -4.74 -34.23
CA LYS A 411 5.06 -3.70 -35.22
C LYS A 411 6.41 -3.06 -34.94
N LYS A 412 6.75 -2.83 -33.66
CA LYS A 412 8.05 -2.27 -33.25
C LYS A 412 9.20 -3.24 -33.49
N VAL A 413 8.99 -4.52 -33.17
CA VAL A 413 9.99 -5.57 -33.44
C VAL A 413 10.23 -5.69 -34.95
N LEU A 414 9.18 -5.70 -35.76
CA LEU A 414 9.30 -5.72 -37.24
C LEU A 414 10.08 -4.52 -37.78
N LYS A 415 9.78 -3.30 -37.30
CA LYS A 415 10.51 -2.08 -37.71
C LYS A 415 11.99 -2.18 -37.33
N ARG A 416 12.29 -2.71 -36.14
CA ARG A 416 13.68 -2.89 -35.69
C ARG A 416 14.42 -3.91 -36.54
N VAL A 417 13.81 -5.03 -36.88
CA VAL A 417 14.40 -6.03 -37.78
C VAL A 417 14.66 -5.42 -39.16
N LYS A 418 13.71 -4.67 -39.73
CA LYS A 418 13.89 -3.98 -41.01
C LYS A 418 15.05 -2.97 -41.00
N SER A 419 15.31 -2.32 -39.87
CA SER A 419 16.44 -1.37 -39.72
C SER A 419 17.83 -2.01 -39.86
N THR A 420 17.94 -3.34 -39.77
CA THR A 420 19.21 -4.08 -39.93
C THR A 420 19.56 -4.38 -41.40
N GLY A 421 18.88 -3.74 -42.35
CA GLY A 421 19.02 -3.97 -43.80
C GLY A 421 18.14 -5.08 -44.36
N LYS A 422 17.31 -5.72 -43.54
CA LYS A 422 16.40 -6.81 -43.94
C LYS A 422 15.01 -6.25 -44.28
N LYS A 423 14.92 -5.49 -45.38
CA LYS A 423 13.68 -4.79 -45.80
C LYS A 423 12.51 -5.73 -46.10
N THR A 424 12.80 -6.97 -46.48
CA THR A 424 11.83 -8.04 -46.82
C THR A 424 11.30 -8.80 -45.60
N ALA A 425 11.56 -8.35 -44.37
CA ALA A 425 11.06 -9.01 -43.17
C ALA A 425 9.54 -8.80 -43.00
N GLU A 426 8.82 -9.86 -42.57
CA GLU A 426 7.36 -9.89 -42.41
C GLU A 426 6.96 -10.64 -41.14
N LEU A 427 5.73 -10.42 -40.64
CA LEU A 427 5.21 -11.15 -39.47
C LEU A 427 4.83 -12.58 -39.86
N TRP A 428 5.08 -13.53 -38.97
CA TRP A 428 4.71 -14.94 -39.12
C TRP A 428 3.33 -15.20 -38.46
N PRO A 429 2.47 -16.09 -38.99
CA PRO A 429 2.65 -16.93 -40.18
C PRO A 429 2.56 -16.13 -41.48
N PHE A 430 3.46 -16.47 -42.40
CA PHE A 430 3.40 -15.99 -43.77
C PHE A 430 2.22 -16.70 -44.45
N ILE A 431 1.23 -15.94 -44.92
CA ILE A 431 0.15 -16.47 -45.76
C ILE A 431 0.68 -16.42 -47.21
N PRO A 432 1.10 -17.55 -47.82
CA PRO A 432 1.44 -17.57 -49.22
C PRO A 432 0.18 -17.29 -50.04
N TYR A 433 0.29 -16.44 -51.06
CA TYR A 433 -0.76 -16.34 -52.07
C TYR A 433 -1.01 -17.72 -52.69
N ASN A 434 -2.28 -18.15 -52.77
CA ASN A 434 -2.64 -19.45 -53.35
C ASN A 434 -2.46 -19.43 -54.88
N LEU A 435 -1.94 -20.52 -55.44
CA LEU A 435 -2.00 -20.82 -56.87
C LEU A 435 -3.46 -21.16 -57.22
N SER A 436 -4.11 -20.33 -58.05
CA SER A 436 -5.39 -20.70 -58.66
C SER A 436 -5.12 -21.65 -59.83
N GLN A 437 -5.75 -22.83 -59.85
CA GLN A 437 -5.70 -23.76 -60.99
C GLN A 437 -6.41 -23.21 -62.24
N TYR A 438 -7.26 -22.19 -62.10
CA TYR A 438 -8.02 -21.58 -63.20
C TYR A 438 -7.79 -20.06 -63.23
N PRO A 439 -6.74 -19.56 -63.91
CA PRO A 439 -6.39 -18.14 -63.92
C PRO A 439 -7.32 -17.24 -64.75
N TYR A 440 -8.38 -17.79 -65.36
CA TYR A 440 -9.28 -17.06 -66.28
C TYR A 440 -10.72 -16.89 -65.77
N ALA A 441 -11.01 -17.17 -64.50
CA ALA A 441 -12.32 -16.87 -63.93
C ALA A 441 -12.58 -15.35 -63.98
N SER A 442 -13.62 -14.94 -64.71
CA SER A 442 -14.02 -13.54 -64.81
C SER A 442 -14.38 -13.02 -63.42
N GLN A 443 -13.87 -11.82 -63.08
CA GLN A 443 -13.87 -11.14 -61.78
C GLN A 443 -12.61 -11.27 -60.89
N ALA A 444 -11.65 -12.13 -61.24
CA ALA A 444 -10.46 -12.32 -60.38
C ALA A 444 -9.23 -11.47 -60.77
N TYR A 445 -9.24 -10.82 -61.95
CA TYR A 445 -8.04 -10.18 -62.53
C TYR A 445 -7.72 -8.79 -61.95
N ASP A 446 -6.51 -8.59 -61.41
CA ASP A 446 -5.93 -7.28 -61.06
C ASP A 446 -4.79 -6.94 -62.04
N ARG A 447 -4.88 -5.80 -62.72
CA ARG A 447 -3.89 -5.31 -63.70
C ARG A 447 -2.48 -5.09 -63.11
N ARG A 448 -2.33 -5.05 -61.78
CA ARG A 448 -1.03 -4.90 -61.09
C ARG A 448 -0.40 -6.24 -60.68
N ALA A 449 -1.07 -7.36 -60.85
CA ALA A 449 -0.51 -8.67 -60.53
C ALA A 449 0.45 -9.15 -61.65
N PRO A 450 1.55 -9.85 -61.31
CA PRO A 450 2.39 -10.53 -62.30
C PRO A 450 1.56 -11.56 -63.09
N ALA A 451 1.95 -11.82 -64.34
CA ALA A 451 1.27 -12.80 -65.18
C ALA A 451 1.15 -14.16 -64.46
N GLY A 452 -0.09 -14.64 -64.28
CA GLY A 452 -0.39 -15.92 -63.61
C GLY A 452 -0.84 -15.84 -62.15
N PHE A 453 -0.93 -14.65 -61.53
CA PHE A 453 -1.34 -14.50 -60.13
C PHE A 453 -2.66 -13.74 -59.96
N VAL A 454 -3.45 -14.12 -58.95
CA VAL A 454 -4.82 -13.63 -58.73
C VAL A 454 -5.05 -13.38 -57.24
N ARG A 455 -5.77 -12.32 -56.86
CA ARG A 455 -5.97 -11.95 -55.45
C ARG A 455 -7.30 -12.51 -54.93
N ASN A 456 -7.22 -13.35 -53.90
CA ASN A 456 -8.30 -13.71 -52.98
C ASN A 456 -9.63 -14.14 -53.64
N VAL A 457 -9.68 -15.36 -54.16
CA VAL A 457 -10.93 -16.02 -54.54
C VAL A 457 -11.37 -16.90 -53.37
N ASP A 458 -12.61 -16.73 -52.90
CA ASP A 458 -13.18 -17.60 -51.87
C ASP A 458 -13.17 -19.05 -52.34
N VAL A 459 -12.73 -19.97 -51.47
CA VAL A 459 -12.54 -21.40 -51.78
C VAL A 459 -13.81 -22.06 -52.34
N ALA A 460 -14.99 -21.50 -52.07
CA ALA A 460 -16.27 -21.97 -52.61
C ALA A 460 -16.37 -21.85 -54.15
N LEU A 461 -15.67 -20.90 -54.78
CA LEU A 461 -15.64 -20.75 -56.25
C LEU A 461 -14.66 -21.72 -56.94
N ALA A 462 -13.72 -22.33 -56.19
CA ALA A 462 -12.69 -23.21 -56.74
C ALA A 462 -13.14 -24.67 -56.92
N LEU A 463 -14.32 -25.06 -56.40
CA LEU A 463 -14.85 -26.42 -56.51
C LEU A 463 -15.84 -26.62 -57.68
N ALA A 464 -16.21 -25.56 -58.39
CA ALA A 464 -17.01 -25.67 -59.61
C ALA A 464 -16.09 -26.00 -60.79
N ALA A 465 -15.74 -27.28 -60.96
CA ALA A 465 -15.12 -27.75 -62.19
C ALA A 465 -16.08 -27.48 -63.38
N PRO A 466 -15.69 -26.75 -64.43
CA PRO A 466 -16.44 -26.79 -65.68
C PRO A 466 -16.25 -28.18 -66.30
N PRO A 467 -17.30 -28.79 -66.89
CA PRO A 467 -17.16 -30.08 -67.56
C PRO A 467 -16.19 -29.95 -68.75
N PRO A 468 -15.51 -31.05 -69.13
CA PRO A 468 -14.52 -31.04 -70.21
C PRO A 468 -15.11 -30.53 -71.53
N PRO A 469 -14.33 -29.83 -72.38
CA PRO A 469 -14.85 -28.96 -73.45
C PRO A 469 -15.38 -29.70 -74.70
N HIS A 470 -15.83 -30.96 -74.59
CA HIS A 470 -16.28 -31.74 -75.74
C HIS A 470 -17.64 -32.44 -75.59
N GLN A 471 -18.47 -32.08 -74.62
CA GLN A 471 -19.83 -32.65 -74.50
C GLN A 471 -20.99 -31.65 -74.62
N GLY A 472 -20.72 -30.35 -74.76
CA GLY A 472 -21.78 -29.32 -74.71
C GLY A 472 -22.48 -28.97 -76.04
N ILE A 473 -21.92 -29.34 -77.20
CA ILE A 473 -22.45 -28.85 -78.49
C ILE A 473 -23.55 -29.76 -79.05
N ASN A 474 -23.46 -31.08 -78.82
CA ASN A 474 -24.43 -32.04 -79.36
C ASN A 474 -25.79 -32.03 -78.63
N TYR A 475 -25.84 -31.59 -77.37
CA TYR A 475 -27.09 -31.53 -76.59
C TYR A 475 -27.87 -30.21 -76.80
N LEU A 476 -27.22 -29.19 -77.37
CA LEU A 476 -27.88 -27.92 -77.72
C LEU A 476 -28.84 -28.05 -78.93
N PHE A 477 -28.60 -29.04 -79.80
CA PHE A 477 -29.37 -29.30 -81.02
C PHE A 477 -30.06 -30.67 -81.03
N SER A 478 -30.26 -31.28 -79.86
CA SER A 478 -30.93 -32.58 -79.71
C SER A 478 -32.44 -32.38 -79.53
N ASP A 479 -33.24 -33.18 -80.26
CA ASP A 479 -34.71 -33.21 -80.16
C ASP A 479 -35.24 -33.60 -78.77
N GLU A 480 -34.38 -34.14 -77.89
CA GLU A 480 -34.73 -34.48 -76.51
C GLU A 480 -34.57 -33.31 -75.52
N ASN A 481 -34.10 -32.15 -75.97
CA ASN A 481 -33.96 -30.95 -75.13
C ASN A 481 -35.23 -30.07 -75.22
N PRO A 482 -36.07 -30.01 -74.17
CA PRO A 482 -37.34 -29.28 -74.20
C PRO A 482 -37.17 -27.75 -74.27
N ASN A 483 -35.93 -27.24 -74.14
CA ASN A 483 -35.61 -25.82 -74.26
C ASN A 483 -34.93 -25.46 -75.60
N ALA A 484 -34.74 -26.41 -76.53
CA ALA A 484 -34.05 -26.18 -77.80
C ALA A 484 -34.74 -25.11 -78.68
N CYS A 485 -36.06 -24.99 -78.61
CA CYS A 485 -36.82 -23.98 -79.37
C CYS A 485 -36.77 -22.54 -78.82
N SER A 486 -35.99 -22.27 -77.76
CA SER A 486 -35.88 -20.92 -77.16
C SER A 486 -34.58 -20.19 -77.51
N ILE A 487 -33.72 -20.80 -78.33
CA ILE A 487 -32.47 -20.20 -78.81
C ILE A 487 -32.54 -20.14 -80.34
N MET A 488 -33.27 -19.13 -80.84
CA MET A 488 -33.03 -18.51 -82.15
C MET A 488 -32.86 -17.01 -81.95
#